data_AF-A0A2V8E0D8-F1
#
_entry.id   AF-A0A2V8E0D8-F1
#
_cell.length_a   1.000
_cell.length_b   1.000
_cell.length_c   1.000
_cell.angle_alpha   90.00
_cell.angle_beta   90.00
_cell.angle_gamma   90.00
#
_symmetry.space_group_name_H-M   'P 1'
#
loop_
_entity.id
_entity.type
_entity.pdbx_description
1 polymer ?
#
loop_
_entity_poly.entity_id
_entity_poly.type
_entity_poly.pdbx_seq_one_letter_code
_entity_poly.pdbx_strand_id
1 'polypeptide(L)'
;MEGRLEIFEQAVIKRPEVLECYLMTGDADYLLRVVVPDVEAYEQFLREVLTRIESAAGIKSSFALKQVKYLTVLPVTASKGGRSHLEPNVRSSQEPSASRRRDPRFGRRHVGARRPTKSSEKR
;
A
#
# COMPACT_ATOMS: atom_id res chain seq x y z
N MET A 1 -0.52 26.60 19.56
CA MET A 1 -1.32 25.36 19.75
C MET A 1 -1.47 24.60 18.43
N GLU A 2 -1.50 25.29 17.28
CA GLU A 2 -1.71 24.70 15.93
C GLU A 2 -0.65 23.68 15.47
N GLY A 3 0.62 23.76 15.88
CA GLY A 3 1.64 22.81 15.41
C GLY A 3 1.64 21.42 16.06
N ARG A 4 0.94 21.21 17.18
CA ARG A 4 1.02 19.95 17.95
C ARG A 4 0.23 18.81 17.29
N LEU A 5 -0.90 19.15 16.67
CA LEU A 5 -1.74 18.21 15.93
C LEU A 5 -1.04 17.75 14.65
N GLU A 6 -0.41 18.68 13.92
CA GLU A 6 0.36 18.35 12.72
C GLU A 6 1.54 17.42 13.03
N ILE A 7 2.27 17.65 14.14
CA ILE A 7 3.35 16.76 14.58
C ILE A 7 2.81 15.35 14.88
N PHE A 8 1.64 15.27 15.52
CA PHE A 8 0.98 13.99 15.76
C PHE A 8 0.60 13.28 14.47
N GLU A 9 -0.10 13.96 13.56
CA GLU A 9 -0.50 13.39 12.26
C GLU A 9 0.72 12.89 11.48
N GLN A 10 1.79 13.68 11.43
CA GLN A 10 3.04 13.29 10.79
C GLN A 10 3.72 12.11 11.48
N ALA A 11 3.63 12.00 12.80
CA ALA A 11 4.16 10.86 13.53
C ALA A 11 3.35 9.58 13.23
N VAL A 12 2.03 9.68 13.13
CA VAL A 12 1.10 8.57 12.86
C VAL A 12 1.21 8.07 11.43
N ILE A 13 1.25 8.97 10.43
CA ILE A 13 1.36 8.61 9.00
C ILE A 13 2.62 7.78 8.70
N LYS A 14 3.69 7.99 9.47
CA LYS A 14 4.97 7.26 9.29
C LYS A 14 4.96 5.84 9.87
N ARG A 15 3.86 5.41 10.51
CA ARG A 15 3.76 4.12 11.19
C ARG A 15 3.08 3.08 10.30
N PRO A 16 3.79 2.02 9.85
CA PRO A 16 3.17 0.97 9.05
C PRO A 16 2.10 0.17 9.83
N GLU A 17 2.16 0.14 11.15
CA GLU A 17 1.17 -0.51 12.02
C GLU A 17 -0.18 0.22 12.04
N VAL A 18 -0.24 1.50 11.63
CA VAL A 18 -1.48 2.29 11.57
C VAL A 18 -2.13 2.10 10.20
N LEU A 19 -3.28 1.43 10.16
CA LEU A 19 -4.02 1.20 8.93
C LEU A 19 -4.95 2.36 8.58
N GLU A 20 -5.54 2.98 9.60
CA GLU A 20 -6.51 4.06 9.43
C GLU A 20 -6.36 5.08 10.57
N CYS A 21 -6.57 6.35 10.26
CA CYS A 21 -6.62 7.45 11.22
C CYS A 21 -7.72 8.41 10.80
N TYR A 22 -8.66 8.69 11.71
CA TYR A 22 -9.80 9.57 11.47
C TYR A 22 -9.80 10.68 12.50
N LEU A 23 -9.98 11.92 12.03
CA LEU A 23 -10.41 13.03 12.88
C LEU A 23 -11.91 12.86 13.16
N MET A 24 -12.26 12.78 14.43
CA MET A 24 -13.62 12.46 14.87
C MET A 24 -14.30 13.68 15.45
N THR A 25 -15.60 13.80 15.20
CA THR A 25 -16.48 14.67 15.98
C THR A 25 -17.01 13.86 17.17
N GLY A 26 -16.63 14.18 18.41
CA GLY A 26 -17.11 13.46 19.59
C GLY A 26 -16.15 13.48 20.78
N ASP A 27 -16.20 12.44 21.62
CA ASP A 27 -15.44 12.32 22.87
C ASP A 27 -13.91 12.19 22.67
N ALA A 28 -13.48 11.84 21.47
CA ALA A 28 -12.08 11.72 21.09
C ALA A 28 -11.86 12.50 19.80
N ASP A 29 -10.75 13.23 19.73
CA ASP A 29 -10.36 13.96 18.52
C ASP A 29 -9.92 13.01 17.40
N TYR A 30 -9.30 11.88 17.74
CA TYR A 30 -8.84 10.91 16.75
C TYR A 30 -9.22 9.47 17.09
N LEU A 31 -9.53 8.71 16.04
CA LEU A 31 -9.68 7.25 16.07
C LEU A 31 -8.64 6.60 15.16
N LEU A 32 -7.81 5.72 15.73
CA LEU A 32 -6.79 4.98 14.99
C LEU A 32 -7.15 3.49 14.94
N ARG A 33 -7.00 2.88 13.76
CA ARG A 33 -7.04 1.42 13.59
C ARG A 33 -5.61 0.92 13.42
N VAL A 34 -5.12 0.18 14.42
CA VAL A 34 -3.73 -0.28 14.49
C VAL A 34 -3.69 -1.81 14.48
N VAL A 35 -2.75 -2.40 13.75
CA VAL A 35 -2.49 -3.85 13.74
C VAL A 35 -1.05 -4.11 14.12
N VAL A 36 -0.87 -4.90 15.16
CA VAL A 36 0.42 -5.30 15.73
C VAL A 36 0.40 -6.80 16.01
N PRO A 37 1.57 -7.46 16.06
CA PRO A 37 1.64 -8.91 16.27
C PRO A 37 1.18 -9.35 17.68
N ASP A 38 1.39 -8.52 18.69
CA ASP A 38 1.16 -8.84 20.10
C ASP A 38 1.00 -7.57 20.96
N VAL A 39 0.76 -7.79 22.26
CA VAL A 39 0.54 -6.72 23.25
C VAL A 39 1.84 -5.96 23.55
N GLU A 40 3.00 -6.59 23.46
CA GLU A 40 4.28 -5.92 23.71
C GLU A 40 4.58 -4.89 22.61
N ALA A 41 4.37 -5.27 21.35
CA ALA A 41 4.43 -4.36 20.22
C ALA A 41 3.39 -3.22 20.33
N TYR A 42 2.21 -3.50 20.89
CA TYR A 42 1.22 -2.47 21.19
C TYR A 42 1.70 -1.47 22.25
N GLU A 43 2.27 -1.96 23.35
CA GLU A 43 2.81 -1.09 24.39
C GLU A 43 3.94 -0.21 23.88
N GLN A 44 4.83 -0.76 23.05
CA GLN A 44 5.90 0.01 22.42
C GLN A 44 5.33 1.09 21.50
N PHE A 45 4.36 0.74 20.65
CA PHE A 45 3.64 1.70 19.81
C PHE A 45 3.03 2.83 20.65
N LEU A 46 2.31 2.48 21.72
CA LEU A 46 1.70 3.46 22.61
C LEU A 46 2.73 4.39 23.23
N ARG A 47 3.84 3.86 23.76
CA ARG A 47 4.90 4.68 24.37
C ARG A 47 5.49 5.67 23.39
N GLU A 48 5.77 5.24 22.16
CA GLU A 48 6.39 6.10 21.15
C GLU A 48 5.43 7.13 20.55
N VAL A 49 4.13 6.85 20.54
CA VAL A 49 3.09 7.81 20.11
C VAL A 49 2.76 8.78 21.24
N LEU A 50 2.57 8.28 22.46
CA LEU A 50 2.25 9.09 23.65
C LEU A 50 3.36 10.08 24.01
N THR A 51 4.62 9.67 23.94
CA THR A 51 5.76 10.55 24.25
C THR A 51 5.84 11.76 23.33
N ARG A 52 5.26 11.70 22.13
CA ARG A 52 5.24 12.82 21.18
C ARG A 52 4.03 13.73 21.35
N ILE A 53 3.02 13.28 22.10
CA ILE A 53 1.78 14.01 22.33
C ILE A 53 1.69 14.31 23.83
N GLU A 54 2.44 15.31 24.28
CA GLU A 54 2.36 15.86 25.65
C GLU A 54 0.97 16.45 26.00
N SER A 55 -0.08 16.20 25.20
CA SER A 55 -1.44 16.77 25.35
C SER A 55 -2.60 15.83 25.04
N ALA A 56 -2.37 14.55 24.73
CA ALA A 56 -3.49 13.64 24.49
C ALA A 56 -4.31 13.53 25.79
N ALA A 57 -5.53 14.07 25.76
CA ALA A 57 -6.48 14.02 26.87
C ALA A 57 -7.00 12.58 27.04
N GLY A 58 -6.13 11.69 27.53
CA GLY A 58 -6.40 10.27 27.72
C GLY A 58 -6.45 9.47 26.43
N ILE A 59 -5.87 8.27 26.45
CA ILE A 59 -6.05 7.27 25.39
C ILE A 59 -7.03 6.21 25.87
N LYS A 60 -8.06 5.96 25.07
CA LYS A 60 -8.93 4.79 25.23
C LYS A 60 -8.59 3.78 24.14
N SER A 61 -8.29 2.55 24.57
CA SER A 61 -7.88 1.46 23.68
C SER A 61 -8.89 0.32 23.74
N SER A 62 -9.08 -0.38 22.64
CA SER A 62 -9.94 -1.57 22.59
C SER A 62 -9.36 -2.57 21.59
N PHE A 63 -9.40 -3.85 21.95
CA PHE A 63 -8.93 -4.94 21.09
C PHE A 63 -10.11 -5.70 20.48
N ALA A 64 -10.06 -5.91 19.18
CA ALA A 64 -11.02 -6.79 18.50
C ALA A 64 -10.70 -8.24 18.85
N LEU A 65 -11.62 -8.92 19.55
CA LEU A 65 -11.45 -10.34 19.90
C LEU A 65 -11.65 -11.28 18.70
N LYS A 66 -12.51 -10.88 17.75
CA LYS A 66 -12.84 -11.65 16.55
C LYS A 66 -13.19 -10.73 15.41
N GLN A 67 -12.57 -10.94 14.26
CA GLN A 67 -12.98 -10.29 13.00
C GLN A 67 -14.18 -11.04 12.42
N VAL A 68 -15.37 -10.43 12.49
CA VAL A 68 -16.61 -11.05 11.98
C VAL A 68 -16.77 -10.83 10.46
N LYS A 69 -16.36 -9.67 9.95
CA LYS A 69 -16.42 -9.30 8.52
C LYS A 69 -15.39 -8.22 8.22
N TYR A 70 -14.76 -8.30 7.04
CA TYR A 70 -13.85 -7.27 6.53
C TYR A 70 -14.04 -7.11 5.03
N LEU A 71 -14.29 -5.89 4.58
CA LEU A 71 -14.43 -5.53 3.17
C LEU A 71 -13.62 -4.26 2.91
N THR A 72 -12.82 -4.26 1.86
CA THR A 72 -12.05 -3.10 1.41
C THR A 72 -12.78 -2.31 0.32
N VAL A 73 -13.79 -2.92 -0.31
CA VAL A 73 -14.61 -2.27 -1.32
C VAL A 73 -15.71 -1.46 -0.65
N LEU A 74 -15.85 -0.19 -1.07
CA LEU A 74 -16.97 0.64 -0.66
C LEU A 74 -18.25 0.13 -1.32
N PRO A 75 -19.30 -0.22 -0.57
CA PRO A 75 -20.56 -0.69 -1.13
C PRO A 75 -21.41 0.48 -1.60
N VAL A 76 -20.86 1.33 -2.46
CA VAL A 76 -21.59 2.43 -3.07
C VAL A 76 -22.17 1.92 -4.39
N THR A 77 -23.48 1.68 -4.42
CA THR A 77 -24.19 1.62 -5.69
C THR A 77 -24.10 3.02 -6.29
N ALA A 78 -23.53 3.14 -7.49
CA ALA A 78 -23.42 4.44 -8.15
C ALA A 78 -24.80 5.12 -8.12
N SER A 79 -24.92 6.20 -7.35
CA SER A 79 -26.12 7.02 -7.34
C SER A 79 -26.35 7.42 -8.80
N LYS A 80 -27.47 6.97 -9.39
CA LYS A 80 -27.87 7.36 -10.74
C LYS A 80 -28.22 8.85 -10.70
N GLY A 81 -27.22 9.72 -10.78
CA GLY A 81 -27.37 11.15 -10.62
C GLY A 81 -26.13 11.92 -11.05
N GLY A 82 -26.01 12.19 -12.36
CA GLY A 82 -25.37 13.40 -12.86
C GLY A 82 -23.87 13.34 -13.15
N ARG A 83 -23.51 12.78 -14.31
CA ARG A 83 -22.84 13.48 -15.42
C ARG A 83 -22.71 12.52 -16.58
N SER A 84 -23.63 12.66 -17.52
CA SER A 84 -23.43 12.26 -18.91
C SER A 84 -22.12 12.86 -19.42
N HIS A 85 -21.41 12.09 -20.24
CA HIS A 85 -20.29 12.50 -21.09
C HIS A 85 -18.89 12.35 -20.49
N LEU A 86 -18.36 11.12 -20.53
CA LEU A 86 -16.97 10.88 -20.87
C LEU A 86 -16.98 9.93 -22.09
N GLU A 87 -16.71 10.50 -23.26
CA GLU A 87 -16.53 9.80 -24.53
C GLU A 87 -15.55 8.63 -24.36
N PRO A 88 -15.80 7.46 -24.98
CA PRO A 88 -14.79 6.41 -25.07
C PRO A 88 -13.65 6.92 -25.96
N ASN A 89 -12.43 6.99 -25.40
CA ASN A 89 -11.23 7.23 -26.19
C ASN A 89 -11.01 6.05 -27.15
N VAL A 90 -11.57 6.17 -28.35
CA VAL A 90 -11.28 5.30 -29.49
C VAL A 90 -9.84 5.59 -29.90
N ARG A 91 -8.88 4.85 -29.35
CA ARG A 91 -7.54 4.75 -29.94
C ARG A 91 -7.65 3.97 -31.24
N SER A 92 -7.89 4.69 -32.33
CA SER A 92 -7.64 4.23 -33.69
C SER A 92 -6.57 5.14 -34.32
N SER A 93 -5.70 4.54 -35.13
CA SER A 93 -4.50 5.10 -35.79
C SER A 93 -3.22 4.88 -34.96
N GLN A 94 -2.22 4.07 -35.34
CA GLN A 94 -1.78 3.55 -36.64
C GLN A 94 -0.95 2.27 -36.43
N GLU A 95 -1.23 1.22 -37.20
CA GLU A 95 -0.25 0.18 -37.51
C GLU A 95 0.84 0.78 -38.42
N PRO A 96 2.15 0.61 -38.13
CA PRO A 96 3.16 0.82 -39.15
C PRO A 96 3.20 -0.40 -40.06
N SER A 97 2.66 -0.23 -41.26
CA SER A 97 2.80 -1.14 -42.39
C SER A 97 4.25 -1.17 -42.88
N ALA A 98 5.03 -2.16 -42.45
CA ALA A 98 6.32 -2.48 -43.04
C ALA A 98 6.22 -3.81 -43.80
N SER A 99 5.86 -3.73 -45.08
CA SER A 99 6.10 -4.79 -46.05
C SER A 99 7.27 -4.40 -46.95
N ARG A 100 8.04 -5.41 -47.38
CA ARG A 100 9.18 -5.44 -48.33
C ARG A 100 10.54 -5.46 -47.60
N ARG A 101 11.43 -6.43 -47.82
CA ARG A 101 11.59 -7.52 -48.80
C ARG A 101 12.53 -8.58 -48.17
N ARG A 102 12.40 -9.84 -48.57
CA ARG A 102 13.36 -10.91 -48.25
C ARG A 102 14.69 -10.68 -48.99
N ASP A 103 15.82 -11.04 -48.39
CA ASP A 103 16.93 -11.66 -49.12
C ASP A 103 17.47 -12.88 -48.33
N PRO A 104 17.70 -14.05 -48.95
CA PRO A 104 17.89 -15.32 -48.27
C PRO A 104 19.34 -15.79 -48.40
N ARG A 105 20.24 -15.45 -47.48
CA ARG A 105 21.63 -15.96 -47.50
C ARG A 105 22.30 -15.78 -46.14
N PHE A 106 22.12 -16.77 -45.26
CA PHE A 106 23.03 -17.21 -44.18
C PHE A 106 22.14 -17.96 -43.16
N GLY A 107 22.20 -19.26 -42.96
CA GLY A 107 23.34 -20.17 -43.06
C GLY A 107 23.48 -20.86 -41.72
N ARG A 108 22.85 -22.04 -41.59
CA ARG A 108 22.93 -22.96 -40.45
C ARG A 108 24.34 -23.05 -39.86
N ARG A 109 24.45 -23.16 -38.53
CA ARG A 109 25.34 -24.15 -37.89
C ARG A 109 25.02 -24.35 -36.41
N HIS A 110 25.40 -25.54 -35.95
CA HIS A 110 24.94 -26.32 -34.82
C HIS A 110 26.07 -26.44 -33.77
N VAL A 111 25.71 -26.77 -32.52
CA VAL A 111 26.45 -27.67 -31.58
C VAL A 111 27.55 -27.08 -30.66
N GLY A 112 27.39 -27.39 -29.36
CA GLY A 112 28.46 -27.62 -28.35
C GLY A 112 28.77 -26.42 -27.44
N ALA A 113 28.95 -26.50 -26.11
CA ALA A 113 29.24 -27.64 -25.25
C ALA A 113 29.00 -27.34 -23.74
N ARG A 114 28.56 -28.38 -23.03
CA ARG A 114 28.83 -28.88 -21.65
C ARG A 114 29.46 -27.96 -20.56
N ARG A 115 28.79 -27.98 -19.39
CA ARG A 115 29.29 -27.82 -17.98
C ARG A 115 30.40 -28.85 -17.64
N PRO A 116 31.28 -28.71 -16.60
CA PRO A 116 30.88 -28.69 -15.16
C PRO A 116 31.84 -28.05 -14.09
N THR A 117 31.30 -27.91 -12.85
CA THR A 117 31.83 -28.03 -11.44
C THR A 117 33.32 -27.78 -11.08
N LYS A 118 33.80 -27.35 -9.88
CA LYS A 118 33.46 -27.57 -8.44
C LYS A 118 34.48 -26.81 -7.52
N SER A 119 34.33 -26.98 -6.19
CA SER A 119 35.30 -26.80 -5.04
C SER A 119 35.25 -25.48 -4.26
N SER A 120 34.69 -25.44 -3.03
CA SER A 120 35.26 -25.78 -1.68
C SER A 120 36.26 -24.71 -1.20
N GLU A 121 36.23 -24.13 0.01
CA GLU A 121 36.53 -24.72 1.34
C GLU A 121 36.31 -23.60 2.42
N LYS A 122 35.49 -23.80 3.46
CA LYS A 122 35.85 -24.18 4.85
C LYS A 122 36.72 -23.17 5.63
N ARG A 123 36.10 -22.45 6.59
CA ARG A 123 36.58 -22.35 7.98
C ARG A 123 35.48 -21.84 8.91
#